data_AF-A0A1J4JND0-F1
#
_entry.id   AF-A0A1J4JND0-F1
#
_cell.length_a   1.000
_cell.length_b   1.000
_cell.length_c   1.000
_cell.angle_alpha   90.00
_cell.angle_beta   90.00
_cell.angle_gamma   90.00
#
_symmetry.space_group_name_H-M   'P 1'
#
loop_
_entity.id
_entity.type
_entity.pdbx_description
1 polymer ?
#
loop_
_entity_poly.entity_id
_entity_poly.type
_entity_poly.pdbx_seq_one_letter_code
_entity_poly.pdbx_strand_id
1 'polypeptide(L)'
;MIIPKGEDENETTLIFTGEGSNNFYIKPLSDLILKINSTDSEFGILVTEESTPTIILDQTSIKMNLKGSGSLIINTTSRIGDEGVTEGKPENISLGTATISENEEITLQIPQHLNDRIIVTNANLYGISKLNIQLIVNKKEVKQQRNIKEEIESTPFISIKEINLGKGSKPTINNLKILDNLYISEGSQIEFKDVHFANANLTVLIDLFYEHVCSIISDELFNSPAHIMIQLIESSSKLLETLPVEQEILYPISSSNKFEQCEQWKQSLIFEEQTQFKSSKCVEANLMTTLYLSTLPEEDINSISQDESFQTNDPDEDNEGNEDNGLSGSAIAGIVIGCIAAVVIIIVIV
;
A
#
# COMPACT_ATOMS: atom_id res chain seq x y z
N MET A 1 5.89 35.67 6.16
CA MET A 1 4.68 36.53 6.13
C MET A 1 3.83 36.09 4.95
N ILE A 2 2.56 35.71 5.16
CA ILE A 2 1.63 35.40 4.06
C ILE A 2 1.00 36.72 3.60
N ILE A 3 1.12 37.03 2.31
CA ILE A 3 0.49 38.21 1.71
C ILE A 3 -0.49 37.70 0.65
N PRO A 4 -1.79 37.59 0.95
CA PRO A 4 -2.78 37.22 -0.05
C PRO A 4 -2.84 38.32 -1.12
N LYS A 5 -2.67 37.92 -2.38
CA LYS A 5 -2.94 38.73 -3.56
C LYS A 5 -3.78 37.89 -4.51
N GLY A 6 -4.97 38.39 -4.85
CA GLY A 6 -5.85 37.80 -5.86
C GLY A 6 -6.70 38.88 -6.51
N GLU A 7 -6.80 38.85 -7.84
CA GLU A 7 -7.77 39.65 -8.62
C GLU A 7 -9.08 38.88 -8.84
N ASP A 8 -9.03 37.54 -8.74
CA ASP A 8 -10.18 36.63 -8.74
C ASP A 8 -10.51 36.18 -7.31
N GLU A 9 -11.79 36.23 -6.93
CA GLU A 9 -12.24 35.97 -5.55
C GLU A 9 -11.95 34.53 -5.05
N ASN A 10 -11.60 33.61 -5.96
CA ASN A 10 -11.35 32.19 -5.67
C ASN A 10 -9.88 31.78 -5.78
N GLU A 11 -8.97 32.70 -6.10
CA GLU A 11 -7.53 32.42 -6.19
C GLU A 11 -6.75 33.23 -5.15
N THR A 12 -5.90 32.56 -4.38
CA THR A 12 -4.99 33.19 -3.42
C THR A 12 -3.56 32.79 -3.71
N THR A 13 -2.71 33.78 -4.01
CA THR A 13 -1.26 33.54 -4.11
C THR A 13 -0.60 33.58 -2.73
N LEU A 14 0.18 32.56 -2.41
CA LEU A 14 0.98 32.47 -1.19
C LEU A 14 2.46 32.70 -1.52
N ILE A 15 3.09 33.58 -0.74
CA ILE A 15 4.52 33.90 -0.83
C ILE A 15 5.16 33.55 0.50
N PHE A 16 6.12 32.64 0.48
CA PHE A 16 6.89 32.26 1.65
C PHE A 16 8.21 33.02 1.70
N THR A 17 8.63 33.36 2.91
CA THR A 17 9.86 34.11 3.20
C THR A 17 10.55 33.44 4.37
N GLY A 18 11.86 33.15 4.22
CA GLY A 18 12.66 32.42 5.21
C GLY A 18 12.75 30.91 4.94
N GLU A 19 13.17 30.13 5.93
CA GLU A 19 13.39 28.69 5.81
C GLU A 19 12.11 27.86 5.97
N GLY A 20 11.07 28.43 6.58
CA GLY A 20 9.83 27.72 6.87
C GLY A 20 9.93 26.78 8.07
N SER A 21 9.01 25.81 8.16
CA SER A 21 9.00 24.78 9.20
C SER A 21 8.16 23.58 8.76
N ASN A 22 8.67 22.37 9.05
CA ASN A 22 7.93 21.12 8.90
C ASN A 22 6.62 21.04 9.71
N ASN A 23 6.46 21.88 10.75
CA ASN A 23 5.28 21.94 11.62
C ASN A 23 4.33 23.09 11.25
N PHE A 24 4.65 23.89 10.24
CA PHE A 24 3.78 24.97 9.80
C PHE A 24 2.83 24.46 8.72
N TYR A 25 1.55 24.35 9.03
CA TYR A 25 0.52 23.87 8.09
C TYR A 25 -0.46 24.98 7.72
N ILE A 26 -0.71 25.11 6.42
CA ILE A 26 -1.80 25.92 5.88
C ILE A 26 -3.03 25.03 5.82
N LYS A 27 -4.13 25.50 6.41
CA LYS A 27 -5.45 24.88 6.28
C LYS A 27 -6.23 25.68 5.24
N PRO A 28 -6.39 25.20 3.99
CA PRO A 28 -7.26 25.83 3.02
C PRO A 28 -8.69 25.81 3.56
N LEU A 29 -9.39 26.95 3.46
CA LEU A 29 -10.83 27.01 3.73
C LEU A 29 -11.51 26.94 2.36
N SER A 30 -12.54 26.11 2.16
CA SER A 30 -13.31 25.99 0.90
C SER A 30 -12.51 25.52 -0.33
N ASP A 31 -13.15 25.48 -1.51
CA ASP A 31 -12.56 25.10 -2.81
C ASP A 31 -11.60 26.17 -3.38
N LEU A 32 -10.87 26.86 -2.50
CA LEU A 32 -9.89 27.88 -2.84
C LEU A 32 -8.75 27.29 -3.68
N ILE A 33 -8.36 28.05 -4.69
CA ILE A 33 -7.15 27.78 -5.48
C ILE A 33 -5.99 28.50 -4.80
N LEU A 34 -5.03 27.72 -4.26
CA LEU A 34 -3.81 28.25 -3.67
C LEU A 34 -2.69 28.16 -4.68
N LYS A 35 -2.20 29.32 -5.12
CA LYS A 35 -1.03 29.40 -5.98
C LYS A 35 0.22 29.59 -5.12
N ILE A 36 1.15 28.64 -5.21
CA ILE A 36 2.39 28.67 -4.47
C ILE A 36 3.49 29.17 -5.40
N ASN A 37 3.98 30.39 -5.15
CA ASN A 37 5.15 30.90 -5.84
C ASN A 37 6.40 30.09 -5.46
N SER A 38 7.41 30.10 -6.34
CA SER A 38 8.68 29.43 -6.08
C SER A 38 9.26 29.82 -4.71
N THR A 39 9.68 28.81 -3.96
CA THR A 39 10.16 28.95 -2.59
C THR A 39 11.02 27.77 -2.16
N ASP A 40 12.08 28.05 -1.39
CA ASP A 40 12.89 27.05 -0.70
C ASP A 40 12.34 26.71 0.71
N SER A 41 11.30 27.43 1.16
CA SER A 41 10.72 27.26 2.49
C SER A 41 10.03 25.90 2.61
N GLU A 42 10.19 25.26 3.77
CA GLU A 42 9.39 24.09 4.14
C GLU A 42 8.05 24.51 4.76
N PHE A 43 6.97 23.84 4.36
CA PHE A 43 5.64 24.07 4.90
C PHE A 43 4.77 22.83 4.67
N GLY A 44 3.57 22.81 5.25
CA GLY A 44 2.60 21.76 5.03
C GLY A 44 1.23 22.27 4.58
N ILE A 45 0.44 21.38 3.99
CA ILE A 45 -0.99 21.55 3.73
C ILE A 45 -1.76 20.59 4.65
N LEU A 46 -2.66 21.13 5.45
CA LEU A 46 -3.62 20.35 6.24
C LEU A 46 -4.87 20.12 5.38
N VAL A 47 -5.02 18.92 4.87
CA VAL A 47 -6.18 18.46 4.10
C VAL A 47 -7.33 18.19 5.07
N THR A 48 -8.52 18.65 4.72
CA THR A 48 -9.74 18.41 5.51
C THR A 48 -10.87 17.91 4.62
N GLU A 49 -11.69 17.00 5.15
CA GLU A 49 -12.80 16.34 4.44
C GLU A 49 -13.86 17.32 3.91
N GLU A 50 -13.95 18.50 4.52
CA GLU A 50 -14.93 19.54 4.18
C GLU A 50 -14.64 20.25 2.85
N SER A 51 -13.47 20.05 2.23
CA SER A 51 -13.04 20.81 1.05
C SER A 51 -12.13 19.99 0.14
N THR A 52 -12.12 20.31 -1.16
CA THR A 52 -11.14 19.77 -2.11
C THR A 52 -10.26 20.90 -2.66
N PRO A 53 -9.32 21.44 -1.87
CA PRO A 53 -8.50 22.56 -2.30
C PRO A 53 -7.64 22.20 -3.51
N THR A 54 -7.41 23.20 -4.36
CA THR A 54 -6.48 23.07 -5.50
C THR A 54 -5.19 23.82 -5.20
N ILE A 55 -4.06 23.14 -5.28
CA ILE A 55 -2.74 23.74 -5.16
C ILE A 55 -2.12 23.84 -6.55
N ILE A 56 -1.71 25.04 -6.94
CA ILE A 56 -0.96 25.29 -8.18
C ILE A 56 0.49 25.58 -7.83
N LEU A 57 1.39 24.72 -8.31
CA LEU A 57 2.83 24.81 -8.08
C LEU A 57 3.53 25.50 -9.27
N ASP A 58 4.42 26.45 -8.98
CA ASP A 58 5.25 27.15 -9.98
C ASP A 58 6.74 26.76 -9.89
N GLN A 59 7.05 25.56 -9.36
CA GLN A 59 8.41 24.98 -9.34
C GLN A 59 8.40 23.44 -9.35
N THR A 60 9.55 22.82 -9.68
CA THR A 60 9.73 21.37 -9.81
C THR A 60 10.24 20.68 -8.55
N SER A 61 10.67 21.42 -7.53
CA SER A 61 10.96 20.85 -6.22
C SER A 61 10.32 21.71 -5.15
N ILE A 62 9.56 21.09 -4.24
CA ILE A 62 8.93 21.80 -3.13
C ILE A 62 8.94 20.96 -1.86
N LYS A 63 9.34 21.57 -0.75
CA LYS A 63 9.27 20.97 0.58
C LYS A 63 7.86 21.13 1.18
N MET A 64 6.85 20.68 0.44
CA MET A 64 5.45 20.71 0.84
C MET A 64 5.06 19.38 1.48
N ASN A 65 4.77 19.40 2.78
CA ASN A 65 4.27 18.25 3.53
C ASN A 65 2.74 18.18 3.45
N LEU A 66 2.15 17.00 3.59
CA LEU A 66 0.70 16.77 3.59
C LEU A 66 0.29 16.09 4.88
N LYS A 67 -0.84 16.50 5.46
CA LYS A 67 -1.42 15.87 6.65
C LYS A 67 -2.94 16.00 6.65
N GLY A 68 -3.65 15.07 7.29
CA GLY A 68 -5.09 15.15 7.54
C GLY A 68 -5.90 14.13 6.72
N SER A 69 -7.15 14.46 6.44
CA SER A 69 -8.12 13.61 5.74
C SER A 69 -8.87 14.42 4.68
N GLY A 70 -9.25 13.84 3.54
CA GLY A 70 -9.96 14.50 2.44
C GLY A 70 -9.26 14.39 1.09
N SER A 71 -9.61 15.27 0.16
CA SER A 71 -9.05 15.29 -1.20
C SER A 71 -8.23 16.55 -1.46
N LEU A 72 -7.15 16.43 -2.24
CA LEU A 72 -6.29 17.56 -2.63
C LEU A 72 -6.02 17.48 -4.14
N ILE A 73 -6.34 18.55 -4.88
CA ILE A 73 -5.95 18.65 -6.29
C ILE A 73 -4.58 19.31 -6.37
N ILE A 74 -3.62 18.66 -7.03
CA ILE A 74 -2.29 19.25 -7.28
C ILE A 74 -2.14 19.51 -8.77
N ASN A 75 -1.86 20.75 -9.12
CA ASN A 75 -1.65 21.20 -10.49
C ASN A 75 -0.35 21.99 -10.58
N THR A 76 0.08 22.31 -11.79
CA THR A 76 1.24 23.16 -12.05
C THR A 76 0.87 24.34 -12.94
N THR A 77 1.69 25.38 -12.93
CA THR A 77 1.59 26.43 -13.94
C THR A 77 2.01 25.88 -15.31
N SER A 78 1.44 26.41 -16.39
CA SER A 78 1.74 26.00 -17.77
C SER A 78 3.23 26.08 -18.14
N ARG A 79 4.02 26.88 -17.40
CA ARG A 79 5.47 26.99 -17.54
C ARG A 79 6.21 25.68 -17.25
N ILE A 80 5.65 24.84 -16.37
CA ILE A 80 6.19 23.51 -16.01
C ILE A 80 5.51 22.41 -16.83
N GLY A 81 4.29 22.69 -17.32
CA GLY A 81 3.42 21.75 -18.01
C GLY A 81 3.69 21.58 -19.50
N ASP A 82 3.79 22.67 -20.28
CA ASP A 82 3.40 22.58 -21.70
C ASP A 82 4.45 22.99 -22.75
N GLU A 83 5.49 23.80 -22.45
CA GLU A 83 6.29 24.45 -23.52
C GLU A 83 7.82 24.36 -23.38
N GLY A 84 8.34 23.54 -22.45
CA GLY A 84 9.77 23.53 -22.10
C GLY A 84 10.57 22.27 -22.48
N VAL A 85 10.04 21.35 -23.28
CA VAL A 85 10.78 20.13 -23.70
C VAL A 85 11.78 20.47 -24.81
N THR A 86 12.75 21.30 -24.51
CA THR A 86 14.02 21.34 -25.26
C THR A 86 14.84 20.12 -24.84
N GLU A 87 14.59 18.97 -25.47
CA GLU A 87 15.44 17.76 -25.53
C GLU A 87 15.91 17.12 -24.20
N GLY A 88 15.52 17.65 -23.04
CA GLY A 88 15.77 17.11 -21.71
C GLY A 88 14.48 16.54 -21.13
N LYS A 89 14.58 15.40 -20.45
CA LYS A 89 13.47 14.70 -19.79
C LYS A 89 12.60 15.67 -18.97
N PRO A 90 11.26 15.50 -18.94
CA PRO A 90 10.39 16.33 -18.12
C PRO A 90 10.86 16.31 -16.66
N GLU A 91 10.99 17.49 -16.06
CA GLU A 91 11.38 17.59 -14.66
C GLU A 91 10.27 17.03 -13.77
N ASN A 92 10.68 16.14 -12.85
CA ASN A 92 9.80 15.60 -11.80
C ASN A 92 9.49 16.68 -10.78
N ILE A 93 8.27 16.66 -10.24
CA ILE A 93 7.78 17.53 -9.19
C ILE A 93 7.89 16.77 -7.86
N SER A 94 8.89 17.10 -7.07
CA SER A 94 9.09 16.47 -5.76
C SER A 94 8.26 17.17 -4.69
N LEU A 95 7.40 16.42 -4.00
CA LEU A 95 6.67 16.81 -2.80
C LEU A 95 7.41 16.26 -1.56
N GLY A 96 7.14 16.86 -0.40
CA GLY A 96 7.72 16.46 0.87
C GLY A 96 7.10 15.19 1.44
N THR A 97 6.78 15.22 2.72
CA THR A 97 6.25 14.07 3.46
C THR A 97 4.72 14.12 3.53
N ALA A 98 4.04 13.04 3.18
CA ALA A 98 2.64 12.81 3.51
C ALA A 98 2.53 12.03 4.83
N THR A 99 1.66 12.47 5.74
CA THR A 99 1.40 11.78 7.01
C THR A 99 -0.10 11.60 7.19
N ILE A 100 -0.54 10.35 7.31
CA ILE A 100 -1.95 9.99 7.42
C ILE A 100 -2.14 9.24 8.73
N SER A 101 -2.92 9.84 9.63
CA SER A 101 -3.15 9.31 10.97
C SER A 101 -4.18 8.18 10.93
N GLU A 102 -4.39 7.56 12.08
CA GLU A 102 -5.43 6.55 12.24
C GLU A 102 -6.82 7.10 11.89
N ASN A 103 -7.57 6.33 11.10
CA ASN A 103 -8.89 6.65 10.56
C ASN A 103 -8.94 7.85 9.61
N GLU A 104 -7.79 8.29 9.05
CA GLU A 104 -7.73 9.34 8.03
C GLU A 104 -7.56 8.74 6.62
N GLU A 105 -8.10 9.42 5.62
CA GLU A 105 -7.93 9.09 4.19
C GLU A 105 -7.47 10.32 3.42
N ILE A 106 -6.36 10.24 2.68
CA ILE A 106 -5.97 11.29 1.72
C ILE A 106 -6.15 10.77 0.30
N THR A 107 -6.92 11.50 -0.50
CA THR A 107 -6.96 11.32 -1.96
C THR A 107 -6.20 12.45 -2.65
N LEU A 108 -5.13 12.13 -3.38
CA LEU A 108 -4.44 13.09 -4.23
C LEU A 108 -5.00 13.01 -5.65
N GLN A 109 -5.53 14.14 -6.13
CA GLN A 109 -6.09 14.25 -7.45
C GLN A 109 -5.12 14.98 -8.40
N ILE A 110 -4.61 14.28 -9.40
CA ILE A 110 -3.54 14.78 -10.28
C ILE A 110 -4.04 14.84 -11.73
N PRO A 111 -3.89 15.97 -12.45
CA PRO A 111 -4.11 16.01 -13.89
C PRO A 111 -3.30 14.95 -14.64
N GLN A 112 -3.90 14.27 -15.62
CA GLN A 112 -3.27 13.17 -16.34
C GLN A 112 -1.93 13.53 -17.01
N HIS A 113 -1.76 14.78 -17.48
CA HIS A 113 -0.50 15.24 -18.07
C HIS A 113 0.67 15.36 -17.06
N LEU A 114 0.37 15.28 -15.75
CA LEU A 114 1.34 15.21 -14.66
C LEU A 114 1.55 13.78 -14.13
N ASN A 115 0.93 12.78 -14.76
CA ASN A 115 1.17 11.38 -14.43
C ASN A 115 2.67 11.06 -14.52
N ASP A 116 3.18 10.25 -13.60
CA ASP A 116 4.61 9.92 -13.45
C ASP A 116 5.56 11.10 -13.15
N ARG A 117 5.07 12.35 -13.10
CA ARG A 117 5.89 13.53 -12.78
C ARG A 117 5.90 13.85 -11.30
N ILE A 118 4.80 13.59 -10.59
CA ILE A 118 4.73 13.84 -9.14
C ILE A 118 5.47 12.74 -8.39
N ILE A 119 6.41 13.13 -7.52
CA ILE A 119 7.11 12.23 -6.60
C ILE A 119 6.85 12.69 -5.17
N VAL A 120 6.19 11.87 -4.36
CA VAL A 120 6.12 12.08 -2.90
C VAL A 120 7.38 11.49 -2.29
N THR A 121 8.10 12.26 -1.48
CA THR A 121 9.36 11.77 -0.89
C THR A 121 9.08 10.68 0.14
N ASN A 122 8.20 10.95 1.11
CA ASN A 122 7.90 10.00 2.18
C ASN A 122 6.39 9.94 2.42
N ALA A 123 5.86 8.75 2.72
CA ALA A 123 4.51 8.57 3.23
C ALA A 123 4.56 7.81 4.56
N ASN A 124 4.04 8.41 5.63
CA ASN A 124 3.91 7.79 6.94
C ASN A 124 2.44 7.47 7.21
N LEU A 125 2.12 6.20 7.40
CA LEU A 125 0.74 5.71 7.51
C LEU A 125 0.53 5.04 8.87
N TYR A 126 -0.52 5.40 9.60
CA TYR A 126 -0.77 4.94 10.98
C TYR A 126 -2.19 4.41 11.15
N GLY A 127 -2.36 3.42 12.04
CA GLY A 127 -3.66 2.81 12.31
C GLY A 127 -4.35 2.31 11.03
N ILE A 128 -5.67 2.42 10.96
CA ILE A 128 -6.42 2.17 9.73
C ILE A 128 -6.43 3.46 8.91
N SER A 129 -5.57 3.58 7.91
CA SER A 129 -5.46 4.80 7.09
C SER A 129 -5.55 4.49 5.60
N LYS A 130 -5.89 5.47 4.77
CA LYS A 130 -5.96 5.27 3.32
C LYS A 130 -5.20 6.35 2.55
N LEU A 131 -4.42 5.94 1.57
CA LEU A 131 -3.80 6.84 0.59
C LEU A 131 -4.24 6.42 -0.80
N ASN A 132 -4.97 7.31 -1.47
CA ASN A 132 -5.55 7.05 -2.77
C ASN A 132 -5.04 8.08 -3.78
N ILE A 133 -4.70 7.61 -4.97
CA ILE A 133 -4.31 8.47 -6.09
C ILE A 133 -5.39 8.40 -7.16
N GLN A 134 -5.87 9.56 -7.59
CA GLN A 134 -6.88 9.67 -8.63
C GLN A 134 -6.40 10.61 -9.74
N LEU A 135 -6.41 10.14 -10.99
CA LEU A 135 -6.16 11.04 -12.11
C LEU A 135 -7.39 11.83 -12.52
N ILE A 136 -7.18 13.11 -12.83
CA ILE A 136 -8.15 13.99 -13.45
C ILE A 136 -7.93 13.96 -14.96
N VAL A 137 -8.86 13.33 -15.69
CA VAL A 137 -8.84 13.28 -17.16
C VAL A 137 -9.67 14.42 -17.74
N ASN A 138 -9.02 15.36 -18.42
CA ASN A 138 -9.72 16.45 -19.11
C ASN A 138 -10.37 15.93 -20.40
N LYS A 139 -11.70 15.74 -20.38
CA LYS A 139 -12.48 15.21 -21.52
C LYS A 139 -12.30 15.98 -22.84
N LYS A 140 -11.83 17.24 -22.79
CA LYS A 140 -11.56 18.05 -24.00
C LYS A 140 -10.32 17.55 -24.75
N GLU A 141 -9.28 17.09 -24.05
CA GLU A 141 -8.03 16.57 -24.63
C GLU A 141 -8.23 15.19 -25.25
N VAL A 142 -9.05 14.33 -24.62
CA VAL A 142 -9.36 12.98 -25.10
C VAL A 142 -9.98 12.97 -26.50
N LYS A 143 -10.69 14.03 -26.89
CA LYS A 143 -11.29 14.11 -28.24
C LYS A 143 -10.27 14.33 -29.35
N GLN A 144 -9.08 14.87 -29.05
CA GLN A 144 -8.02 15.07 -30.05
C GLN A 144 -7.12 13.85 -30.21
N GLN A 145 -6.98 13.01 -29.18
CA GLN A 145 -6.13 11.80 -29.21
C GLN A 145 -6.79 10.54 -29.79
N ARG A 146 -8.09 10.55 -30.10
CA ARG A 146 -8.84 9.40 -30.63
C ARG A 146 -8.37 8.83 -31.97
N ASN A 147 -7.38 9.44 -32.62
CA ASN A 147 -6.78 8.91 -33.86
C ASN A 147 -5.53 8.05 -33.63
N ILE A 148 -5.03 7.94 -32.39
CA ILE A 148 -3.89 7.08 -32.05
C ILE A 148 -4.45 5.89 -31.27
N LYS A 149 -4.62 4.77 -31.99
CA LYS A 149 -5.34 3.58 -31.52
C LYS A 149 -4.42 2.53 -30.88
N GLU A 150 -3.19 2.92 -30.51
CA GLU A 150 -2.25 2.07 -29.78
C GLU A 150 -2.18 2.54 -28.33
N GLU A 151 -3.03 1.91 -27.52
CA GLU A 151 -2.63 1.16 -26.32
C GLU A 151 -1.32 1.62 -25.67
N ILE A 152 -1.39 2.69 -24.90
CA ILE A 152 -0.57 2.79 -23.69
C ILE A 152 -1.56 2.68 -22.53
N GLU A 153 -1.91 1.44 -22.18
CA GLU A 153 -2.49 1.08 -20.88
C GLU A 153 -1.43 1.27 -19.78
N SER A 154 -0.75 2.42 -19.74
CA SER A 154 -0.02 2.78 -18.54
C SER A 154 -1.08 3.16 -17.52
N THR A 155 -1.43 2.21 -16.65
CA THR A 155 -2.10 2.51 -15.40
C THR A 155 -1.33 3.63 -14.71
N PRO A 156 -2.03 4.65 -14.22
CA PRO A 156 -1.37 5.85 -13.76
C PRO A 156 -0.84 5.69 -12.34
N PHE A 157 0.40 6.12 -12.12
CA PHE A 157 1.03 6.03 -10.82
C PHE A 157 1.59 7.38 -10.39
N ILE A 158 1.26 7.82 -9.18
CA ILE A 158 2.19 8.71 -8.47
C ILE A 158 3.33 7.85 -7.95
N SER A 159 4.54 8.37 -8.10
CA SER A 159 5.70 7.73 -7.51
C SER A 159 5.87 8.17 -6.06
N ILE A 160 6.09 7.22 -5.16
CA ILE A 160 6.46 7.48 -3.76
C ILE A 160 7.81 6.86 -3.53
N LYS A 161 8.78 7.61 -3.00
CA LYS A 161 10.11 7.04 -2.72
C LYS A 161 10.05 6.09 -1.55
N GLU A 162 9.59 6.56 -0.39
CA GLU A 162 9.56 5.77 0.82
C GLU A 162 8.18 5.74 1.47
N ILE A 163 7.76 4.55 1.93
CA ILE A 163 6.54 4.35 2.69
C ILE A 163 6.91 3.71 4.03
N ASN A 164 6.46 4.32 5.12
CA ASN A 164 6.66 3.82 6.48
C ASN A 164 5.31 3.54 7.13
N LEU A 165 5.09 2.29 7.53
CA LEU A 165 3.92 1.88 8.26
C LEU A 165 4.21 1.97 9.76
N GLY A 166 3.37 2.67 10.52
CA GLY A 166 3.44 2.71 11.97
C GLY A 166 3.07 1.35 12.58
N LYS A 167 3.58 1.06 13.78
CA LYS A 167 3.29 -0.19 14.50
C LYS A 167 1.79 -0.50 14.54
N GLY A 168 1.40 -1.73 14.19
CA GLY A 168 0.01 -2.19 14.21
C GLY A 168 -0.90 -1.53 13.16
N SER A 169 -0.35 -0.76 12.22
CA SER A 169 -1.16 -0.09 11.19
C SER A 169 -1.72 -1.09 10.17
N LYS A 170 -2.84 -0.71 9.54
CA LYS A 170 -3.53 -1.50 8.51
C LYS A 170 -3.95 -0.61 7.34
N PRO A 171 -3.02 0.08 6.66
CA PRO A 171 -3.41 0.96 5.57
C PRO A 171 -3.88 0.23 4.32
N THR A 172 -4.72 0.92 3.56
CA THR A 172 -4.96 0.61 2.14
C THR A 172 -4.25 1.67 1.29
N ILE A 173 -3.48 1.23 0.29
CA ILE A 173 -2.84 2.14 -0.65
C ILE A 173 -3.25 1.80 -2.09
N ASN A 174 -3.57 2.82 -2.89
CA ASN A 174 -4.15 2.66 -4.22
C ASN A 174 -3.43 3.48 -5.30
N ASN A 175 -3.20 2.88 -6.47
CA ASN A 175 -2.68 3.51 -7.70
C ASN A 175 -1.32 4.21 -7.51
N LEU A 176 -0.29 3.49 -7.10
CA LEU A 176 1.04 4.06 -6.87
C LEU A 176 2.20 3.20 -7.34
N LYS A 177 3.36 3.87 -7.43
CA LYS A 177 4.64 3.25 -7.72
C LYS A 177 5.63 3.54 -6.60
N ILE A 178 6.11 2.51 -5.90
CA ILE A 178 7.13 2.64 -4.86
C ILE A 178 8.50 2.63 -5.53
N LEU A 179 9.30 3.67 -5.33
CA LEU A 179 10.61 3.81 -5.98
C LEU A 179 11.75 3.19 -5.18
N ASP A 180 11.80 3.48 -3.88
CA ASP A 180 13.00 3.20 -3.08
C ASP A 180 12.70 2.17 -1.98
N ASN A 181 11.84 2.48 -1.02
CA ASN A 181 11.66 1.65 0.19
C ASN A 181 10.20 1.55 0.66
N LEU A 182 9.83 0.38 1.16
CA LEU A 182 8.62 0.16 1.96
C LEU A 182 9.01 -0.52 3.28
N TYR A 183 8.70 0.13 4.39
CA TYR A 183 8.96 -0.39 5.74
C TYR A 183 7.65 -0.74 6.44
N ILE A 184 7.48 -2.03 6.76
CA ILE A 184 6.34 -2.56 7.48
C ILE A 184 6.75 -2.83 8.93
N SER A 185 6.30 -1.98 9.85
CA SER A 185 6.57 -2.14 11.29
C SER A 185 5.88 -3.35 11.90
N GLU A 186 6.34 -3.73 13.09
CA GLU A 186 5.76 -4.75 13.97
C GLU A 186 4.22 -4.72 13.99
N GLY A 187 3.58 -5.87 13.80
CA GLY A 187 2.13 -6.05 13.86
C GLY A 187 1.33 -5.36 12.76
N SER A 188 1.98 -4.73 11.78
CA SER A 188 1.30 -3.99 10.72
C SER A 188 0.89 -4.89 9.56
N GLN A 189 -0.17 -4.50 8.86
CA GLN A 189 -0.67 -5.14 7.64
C GLN A 189 -0.89 -4.07 6.57
N ILE A 190 -0.95 -4.44 5.30
CA ILE A 190 -1.17 -3.49 4.21
C ILE A 190 -1.95 -4.13 3.07
N GLU A 191 -2.93 -3.39 2.56
CA GLU A 191 -3.71 -3.76 1.37
C GLU A 191 -3.26 -2.91 0.18
N PHE A 192 -2.92 -3.59 -0.92
CA PHE A 192 -2.52 -2.94 -2.17
C PHE A 192 -3.64 -3.00 -3.21
N LYS A 193 -3.85 -1.89 -3.91
CA LYS A 193 -4.70 -1.79 -5.09
C LYS A 193 -3.92 -1.08 -6.18
N ASP A 194 -3.64 -1.77 -7.28
CA ASP A 194 -2.77 -1.24 -8.36
C ASP A 194 -1.44 -0.60 -7.84
N VAL A 195 -0.65 -1.37 -7.09
CA VAL A 195 0.65 -0.92 -6.54
C VAL A 195 1.81 -1.62 -7.24
N HIS A 196 2.79 -0.82 -7.68
CA HIS A 196 3.94 -1.30 -8.45
C HIS A 196 5.26 -0.96 -7.76
N PHE A 197 6.24 -1.85 -7.81
CA PHE A 197 7.57 -1.65 -7.24
C PHE A 197 8.58 -1.31 -8.34
N ALA A 198 9.22 -0.15 -8.30
CA ALA A 198 10.21 0.26 -9.30
C ALA A 198 11.64 -0.26 -8.97
N ASN A 199 11.75 -1.54 -8.60
CA ASN A 199 12.92 -2.12 -7.93
C ASN A 199 13.14 -1.59 -6.49
N ALA A 200 12.06 -1.22 -5.81
CA ALA A 200 12.12 -0.81 -4.40
C ALA A 200 12.43 -2.00 -3.48
N ASN A 201 12.97 -1.69 -2.30
CA ASN A 201 13.20 -2.65 -1.22
C ASN A 201 11.99 -2.70 -0.29
N LEU A 202 11.64 -3.89 0.17
CA LEU A 202 10.63 -4.13 1.19
C LEU A 202 11.32 -4.65 2.45
N THR A 203 11.08 -4.00 3.58
CA THR A 203 11.49 -4.48 4.90
C THR A 203 10.27 -4.82 5.72
N VAL A 204 10.22 -6.04 6.26
CA VAL A 204 9.11 -6.53 7.08
C VAL A 204 9.62 -6.92 8.45
N LEU A 205 9.12 -6.22 9.48
CA LEU A 205 9.42 -6.56 10.87
C LEU A 205 8.33 -7.48 11.43
N ILE A 206 8.67 -8.76 11.60
CA ILE A 206 7.79 -9.82 12.08
C ILE A 206 7.79 -9.88 13.60
N ASP A 207 6.57 -9.95 14.14
CA ASP A 207 6.31 -10.38 15.51
C ASP A 207 5.35 -11.56 15.52
N LEU A 208 5.84 -12.70 16.00
CA LEU A 208 5.11 -13.95 16.15
C LEU A 208 4.11 -13.93 17.32
N PHE A 209 4.24 -12.98 18.25
CA PHE A 209 3.27 -12.82 19.33
C PHE A 209 2.01 -12.08 18.88
N TYR A 210 2.07 -11.37 17.76
CA TYR A 210 0.85 -10.91 17.10
C TYR A 210 0.21 -12.09 16.40
N GLU A 211 -0.98 -12.49 16.85
CA GLU A 211 -1.82 -13.46 16.16
C GLU A 211 -2.26 -12.88 14.82
N HIS A 212 -1.43 -13.08 13.80
CA HIS A 212 -1.76 -12.77 12.43
C HIS A 212 -2.62 -13.88 11.87
N VAL A 213 -3.93 -13.70 11.96
CA VAL A 213 -4.89 -14.56 11.25
C VAL A 213 -4.77 -14.36 9.72
N CYS A 214 -4.19 -13.25 9.29
CA CYS A 214 -4.07 -12.86 7.87
C CYS A 214 -2.63 -12.54 7.50
N SER A 215 -2.31 -12.59 6.20
CA SER A 215 -1.02 -12.15 5.66
C SER A 215 -0.70 -10.69 6.00
N ILE A 216 0.58 -10.34 5.99
CA ILE A 216 1.05 -8.97 6.20
C ILE A 216 0.67 -8.08 5.01
N ILE A 217 0.81 -8.61 3.80
CA ILE A 217 0.50 -7.90 2.55
C ILE A 217 -0.66 -8.61 1.85
N SER A 218 -1.62 -7.87 1.33
CA SER A 218 -2.78 -8.49 0.66
C SER A 218 -3.37 -7.68 -0.49
N ASP A 219 -4.37 -8.28 -1.14
CA ASP A 219 -5.20 -7.73 -2.22
C ASP A 219 -4.56 -7.80 -3.61
N GLU A 220 -4.22 -6.73 -4.32
CA GLU A 220 -3.68 -6.82 -5.69
C GLU A 220 -2.14 -6.78 -5.71
N LEU A 221 -1.51 -7.92 -5.98
CA LEU A 221 -0.05 -8.08 -5.95
C LEU A 221 0.50 -8.25 -7.37
N PHE A 222 1.07 -7.17 -7.89
CA PHE A 222 1.65 -7.14 -9.23
C PHE A 222 3.13 -7.52 -9.19
N ASN A 223 4.01 -6.57 -9.49
CA ASN A 223 5.41 -6.85 -9.69
C ASN A 223 6.19 -6.98 -8.39
N SER A 224 7.22 -7.82 -8.41
CA SER A 224 8.05 -8.06 -7.23
C SER A 224 8.92 -6.85 -6.86
N PRO A 225 9.09 -6.54 -5.56
CA PRO A 225 10.19 -5.68 -5.11
C PRO A 225 11.55 -6.29 -5.47
N ALA A 226 12.59 -5.47 -5.51
CA ALA A 226 13.94 -5.96 -5.79
C ALA A 226 14.45 -6.89 -4.68
N HIS A 227 14.18 -6.52 -3.43
CA HIS A 227 14.61 -7.25 -2.25
C HIS A 227 13.51 -7.19 -1.18
N ILE A 228 13.27 -8.32 -0.52
CA ILE A 228 12.38 -8.45 0.64
C ILE A 228 13.24 -8.89 1.83
N MET A 229 13.52 -7.97 2.72
CA MET A 229 14.28 -8.21 3.95
C MET A 229 13.31 -8.53 5.09
N ILE A 230 13.49 -9.70 5.69
CA ILE A 230 12.71 -10.15 6.85
C ILE A 230 13.52 -9.91 8.11
N GLN A 231 12.93 -9.18 9.07
CA GLN A 231 13.51 -8.95 10.38
C GLN A 231 12.59 -9.50 11.45
N LEU A 232 13.15 -10.11 12.49
CA LEU A 232 12.39 -10.57 13.65
C LEU A 232 12.63 -9.61 14.82
N ILE A 233 11.58 -9.28 15.56
CA ILE A 233 11.80 -8.62 16.85
C ILE A 233 12.48 -9.59 17.84
N GLU A 234 13.22 -9.04 18.80
CA GLU A 234 14.06 -9.83 19.72
C GLU A 234 13.27 -10.92 20.48
N SER A 235 12.06 -10.60 20.92
CA SER A 235 11.20 -11.58 21.61
C SER A 235 10.82 -12.75 20.69
N SER A 236 10.48 -12.47 19.43
CA SER A 236 10.12 -13.49 18.43
C SER A 236 11.31 -14.36 18.05
N SER A 237 12.50 -13.77 17.94
CA SER A 237 13.74 -14.51 17.74
C SER A 237 13.98 -15.53 18.85
N LYS A 238 13.85 -15.12 20.12
CA LYS A 238 13.96 -16.02 21.29
C LYS A 238 12.91 -17.13 21.28
N LEU A 239 11.68 -16.85 20.85
CA LEU A 239 10.63 -17.86 20.76
C LEU A 239 11.02 -18.96 19.76
N LEU A 240 11.46 -18.58 18.56
CA LEU A 240 11.89 -19.53 17.53
C LEU A 240 13.09 -20.38 17.95
N GLU A 241 14.01 -19.84 18.75
CA GLU A 241 15.14 -20.60 19.32
C GLU A 241 14.70 -21.68 20.32
N THR A 242 13.53 -21.53 20.95
CA THR A 242 13.01 -22.50 21.94
C THR A 242 12.17 -23.61 21.32
N LEU A 243 11.81 -23.50 20.05
CA LEU A 243 10.93 -24.45 19.39
C LEU A 243 11.70 -25.73 19.01
N PRO A 244 11.07 -26.92 19.12
CA PRO A 244 11.69 -28.15 18.65
C PRO A 244 12.08 -28.05 17.18
N VAL A 245 13.26 -28.55 16.81
CA VAL A 245 13.83 -28.47 15.45
C VAL A 245 12.88 -29.03 14.37
N GLU A 246 11.99 -29.94 14.75
CA GLU A 246 11.05 -30.62 13.85
C GLU A 246 9.73 -29.86 13.65
N GLN A 247 9.46 -28.79 14.41
CA GLN A 247 8.20 -28.05 14.29
C GLN A 247 8.27 -27.05 13.13
N GLU A 248 7.53 -27.34 12.05
CA GLU A 248 7.33 -26.40 10.95
C GLU A 248 6.46 -25.23 11.44
N ILE A 249 6.95 -24.02 11.25
CA ILE A 249 6.15 -22.80 11.39
C ILE A 249 6.01 -22.18 10.02
N LEU A 250 4.76 -22.03 9.58
CA LEU A 250 4.41 -21.31 8.37
C LEU A 250 3.88 -19.94 8.72
N TYR A 251 4.55 -18.92 8.20
CA TYR A 251 4.18 -17.53 8.46
C TYR A 251 3.79 -16.83 7.15
N PRO A 252 2.51 -16.41 6.97
CA PRO A 252 2.04 -15.81 5.73
C PRO A 252 2.54 -14.37 5.58
N ILE A 253 3.33 -14.11 4.54
CA ILE A 253 3.85 -12.76 4.25
C ILE A 253 2.92 -12.01 3.33
N SER A 254 2.54 -12.63 2.22
CA SER A 254 1.66 -12.00 1.24
C SER A 254 0.63 -12.98 0.72
N SER A 255 -0.59 -12.50 0.45
CA SER A 255 -1.69 -13.33 -0.02
C SER A 255 -2.62 -12.57 -0.95
N SER A 256 -2.97 -13.18 -2.08
CA SER A 256 -3.85 -12.55 -3.07
C SER A 256 -4.49 -13.57 -4.00
N ASN A 257 -5.69 -13.24 -4.49
CA ASN A 257 -6.36 -13.98 -5.57
C ASN A 257 -5.82 -13.65 -6.97
N LYS A 258 -4.95 -12.65 -7.08
CA LYS A 258 -4.27 -12.19 -8.29
C LYS A 258 -2.76 -12.09 -8.04
N PHE A 259 -2.14 -13.18 -7.58
CA PHE A 259 -0.71 -13.21 -7.24
C PHE A 259 0.14 -14.01 -8.24
N GLU A 260 0.03 -13.69 -9.53
CA GLU A 260 0.70 -14.45 -10.59
C GLU A 260 2.23 -14.47 -10.46
N GLN A 261 2.82 -13.49 -9.77
CA GLN A 261 4.26 -13.36 -9.58
C GLN A 261 4.77 -13.84 -8.21
N CYS A 262 4.04 -14.72 -7.53
CA CYS A 262 4.45 -15.23 -6.21
C CYS A 262 5.87 -15.81 -6.22
N GLU A 263 6.25 -16.58 -7.25
CA GLU A 263 7.61 -17.14 -7.36
C GLU A 263 8.70 -16.08 -7.52
N GLN A 264 8.39 -14.94 -8.15
CA GLN A 264 9.34 -13.83 -8.25
C GLN A 264 9.51 -13.15 -6.89
N TRP A 265 8.41 -12.96 -6.15
CA TRP A 265 8.45 -12.49 -4.76
C TRP A 265 9.24 -13.43 -3.84
N LYS A 266 9.06 -14.74 -4.01
CA LYS A 266 9.83 -15.76 -3.30
C LYS A 266 11.34 -15.59 -3.54
N GLN A 267 11.75 -15.32 -4.78
CA GLN A 267 13.17 -15.12 -5.15
C GLN A 267 13.76 -13.81 -4.63
N SER A 268 12.93 -12.79 -4.39
CA SER A 268 13.36 -11.52 -3.81
C SER A 268 13.60 -11.59 -2.30
N LEU A 269 13.18 -12.66 -1.61
CA LEU A 269 13.40 -12.84 -0.18
C LEU A 269 14.89 -13.01 0.14
N ILE A 270 15.36 -12.21 1.10
CA ILE A 270 16.69 -12.34 1.69
C ILE A 270 16.52 -12.81 3.13
N PHE A 271 17.01 -14.02 3.40
CA PHE A 271 17.12 -14.55 4.75
C PHE A 271 18.46 -14.12 5.33
N GLU A 272 18.44 -13.18 6.27
CA GLU A 272 19.63 -12.88 7.06
C GLU A 272 19.96 -14.07 7.98
N GLU A 273 21.25 -14.27 8.30
CA GLU A 273 21.72 -15.38 9.15
C GLU A 273 21.03 -15.45 10.52
N GLN A 274 20.45 -14.34 10.97
CA GLN A 274 19.75 -14.22 12.26
C GLN A 274 18.28 -14.64 12.19
N THR A 275 17.73 -14.82 10.99
CA THR A 275 16.35 -15.29 10.83
C THR A 275 16.32 -16.81 11.01
N GLN A 276 15.40 -17.30 11.86
CA GLN A 276 15.19 -18.75 12.04
C GLN A 276 14.35 -19.35 10.90
N PHE A 277 13.86 -18.52 9.98
CA PHE A 277 13.25 -18.97 8.73
C PHE A 277 14.35 -19.42 7.76
N LYS A 278 14.17 -20.60 7.18
CA LYS A 278 15.17 -21.25 6.31
C LYS A 278 14.73 -21.32 4.85
N SER A 279 13.43 -21.16 4.60
CA SER A 279 12.89 -21.24 3.25
C SER A 279 11.58 -20.46 3.12
N SER A 280 11.07 -20.43 1.90
CA SER A 280 9.78 -19.86 1.56
C SER A 280 9.08 -20.71 0.50
N LYS A 281 7.75 -20.66 0.48
CA LYS A 281 6.93 -21.41 -0.48
C LYS A 281 5.69 -20.63 -0.88
N CYS A 282 5.32 -20.73 -2.16
CA CYS A 282 4.04 -20.28 -2.68
C CYS A 282 3.05 -21.44 -2.57
N VAL A 283 1.91 -21.22 -1.95
CA VAL A 283 0.84 -22.20 -1.81
C VAL A 283 -0.44 -21.62 -2.39
N GLU A 284 -1.05 -22.33 -3.32
CA GLU A 284 -2.33 -21.98 -3.90
C GLU A 284 -3.44 -22.82 -3.23
N ALA A 285 -4.42 -22.16 -2.63
CA ALA A 285 -5.60 -22.79 -2.04
C ALA A 285 -6.82 -21.89 -2.23
N ASN A 286 -7.95 -22.46 -2.66
CA ASN A 286 -9.22 -21.74 -2.82
C ASN A 286 -9.12 -20.43 -3.63
N LEU A 287 -8.41 -20.46 -4.78
CA LEU A 287 -8.16 -19.30 -5.64
C LEU A 287 -7.31 -18.20 -5.00
N MET A 288 -6.67 -18.48 -3.87
CA MET A 288 -5.78 -17.57 -3.17
C MET A 288 -4.38 -18.16 -3.17
N THR A 289 -3.42 -17.41 -3.68
CA THR A 289 -2.00 -17.76 -3.62
C THR A 289 -1.37 -17.00 -2.45
N THR A 290 -0.68 -17.73 -1.57
CA THR A 290 -0.01 -17.19 -0.38
C THR A 290 1.47 -17.52 -0.40
N LEU A 291 2.31 -16.52 -0.16
CA LEU A 291 3.74 -16.67 0.11
C LEU A 291 3.95 -16.88 1.62
N TYR A 292 4.45 -18.05 1.99
CA TYR A 292 4.82 -18.39 3.36
C TYR A 292 6.33 -18.35 3.55
N LEU A 293 6.78 -17.95 4.75
CA LEU A 293 8.09 -18.32 5.28
C LEU A 293 7.97 -19.62 6.07
N SER A 294 9.02 -20.44 6.03
CA SER A 294 9.10 -21.70 6.78
C SER A 294 10.40 -21.79 7.57
N THR A 295 10.32 -22.38 8.77
CA THR A 295 11.47 -22.73 9.61
C THR A 295 12.20 -24.00 9.15
N LEU A 296 11.60 -24.78 8.25
CA LEU A 296 12.21 -25.95 7.63
C LEU A 296 12.95 -25.59 6.33
N PRO A 297 14.01 -26.33 5.95
CA PRO A 297 14.65 -26.16 4.67
C PRO A 297 13.73 -26.60 3.51
N GLU A 298 13.99 -26.10 2.31
CA GLU A 298 13.13 -26.33 1.14
C GLU A 298 13.02 -27.81 0.74
N GLU A 299 14.08 -28.61 0.97
CA GLU A 299 14.13 -30.04 0.62
C GLU A 299 13.08 -30.88 1.36
N ASP A 300 12.68 -30.47 2.57
CA ASP A 300 11.74 -31.21 3.40
C ASP A 300 10.27 -30.85 3.10
N ILE A 301 10.01 -29.73 2.41
CA ILE A 301 8.66 -29.18 2.19
C ILE A 301 7.85 -29.97 1.16
N ASN A 302 8.52 -30.55 0.16
CA ASN A 302 7.88 -31.29 -0.92
C ASN A 302 7.34 -32.68 -0.50
N SER A 303 7.62 -33.11 0.73
CA SER A 303 7.19 -34.41 1.23
C SER A 303 5.77 -34.40 1.84
N ILE A 304 5.19 -33.22 2.10
CA ILE A 304 3.93 -33.09 2.85
C ILE A 304 2.74 -32.68 1.96
N SER A 305 2.98 -32.11 0.77
CA SER A 305 1.94 -31.47 -0.06
C SER A 305 1.17 -32.40 -1.02
N GLN A 306 1.28 -33.72 -0.88
CA GLN A 306 0.56 -34.67 -1.74
C GLN A 306 -0.51 -35.55 -1.06
N ASP A 307 -0.66 -35.50 0.28
CA ASP A 307 -1.56 -36.44 0.98
C ASP A 307 -2.96 -35.91 1.32
N GLU A 308 -3.34 -34.71 0.89
CA GLU A 308 -4.73 -34.22 1.00
C GLU A 308 -5.44 -34.17 -0.36
N SER A 309 -5.44 -35.28 -1.11
CA SER A 309 -6.64 -35.58 -1.88
C SER A 309 -7.66 -36.17 -0.90
N PHE A 310 -8.61 -35.34 -0.46
CA PHE A 310 -9.84 -35.81 0.17
C PHE A 310 -10.58 -36.66 -0.88
N GLN A 311 -10.22 -37.95 -0.97
CA GLN A 311 -11.05 -38.94 -1.61
C GLN A 311 -12.29 -39.07 -0.74
N THR A 312 -13.36 -38.40 -1.15
CA THR A 312 -14.71 -38.73 -0.71
C THR A 312 -14.98 -40.16 -1.20
N ASN A 313 -14.68 -41.13 -0.35
CA ASN A 313 -15.15 -42.50 -0.52
C ASN A 313 -16.68 -42.41 -0.43
N ASP A 314 -17.34 -42.55 -1.58
CA ASP A 314 -18.76 -42.86 -1.68
C ASP A 314 -19.02 -44.17 -0.92
N PRO A 315 -19.85 -44.19 0.14
CA PRO A 315 -20.28 -45.42 0.78
C PRO A 315 -21.73 -45.68 0.37
N ASP A 316 -21.91 -46.32 -0.78
CA ASP A 316 -23.00 -47.29 -0.93
C ASP A 316 -22.47 -48.62 -0.36
N GLU A 317 -22.52 -48.79 0.97
CA GLU A 317 -22.64 -50.13 1.54
C GLU A 317 -23.13 -50.06 3.00
N ASP A 318 -24.30 -50.65 3.19
CA ASP A 318 -24.95 -50.89 4.46
C ASP A 318 -24.01 -51.56 5.47
N ASN A 319 -23.84 -50.98 6.67
CA ASN A 319 -23.74 -51.80 7.89
C ASN A 319 -23.80 -50.98 9.19
N GLU A 320 -24.41 -51.63 10.18
CA GLU A 320 -24.76 -51.14 11.51
C GLU A 320 -23.56 -50.81 12.40
N GLY A 321 -23.68 -49.72 13.16
CA GLY A 321 -23.26 -49.67 14.57
C GLY A 321 -21.79 -49.38 14.89
N ASN A 322 -21.48 -48.10 15.15
CA ASN A 322 -20.91 -47.68 16.44
C ASN A 322 -20.82 -46.14 16.51
N GLU A 323 -21.28 -45.59 17.63
CA GLU A 323 -21.23 -44.17 17.94
C GLU A 323 -19.81 -43.78 18.40
N ASP A 324 -19.16 -42.87 17.67
CA ASP A 324 -18.08 -42.03 18.22
C ASP A 324 -18.25 -40.60 17.65
N ASN A 325 -18.35 -39.63 18.57
CA ASN A 325 -18.74 -38.24 18.32
C ASN A 325 -17.60 -37.39 17.72
N GLY A 326 -17.26 -37.62 16.47
CA GLY A 326 -16.49 -36.66 15.65
C GLY A 326 -17.41 -35.57 15.10
N LEU A 327 -17.12 -34.29 15.37
CA LEU A 327 -17.87 -33.18 14.79
C LEU A 327 -17.69 -33.19 13.26
N SER A 328 -18.79 -33.46 12.56
CA SER A 328 -18.92 -33.42 11.11
C SER A 328 -18.30 -32.16 10.52
N GLY A 329 -17.54 -32.29 9.40
CA GLY A 329 -16.97 -31.15 8.67
C GLY A 329 -17.99 -30.10 8.22
N SER A 330 -19.29 -30.44 8.18
CA SER A 330 -20.38 -29.47 7.96
C SER A 330 -20.61 -28.51 9.15
N ALA A 331 -20.17 -28.84 10.36
CA ALA A 331 -20.20 -27.96 11.51
C ALA A 331 -19.09 -26.90 11.48
N ILE A 332 -17.92 -27.25 10.92
CA ILE A 332 -16.77 -26.33 10.80
C ILE A 332 -17.04 -25.24 9.77
N ALA A 333 -17.66 -25.58 8.63
CA ALA A 333 -18.10 -24.59 7.64
C ALA A 333 -19.16 -23.62 8.20
N GLY A 334 -20.04 -24.09 9.09
CA GLY A 334 -21.06 -23.26 9.75
C GLY A 334 -20.47 -22.22 10.71
N ILE A 335 -19.36 -22.54 11.39
CA ILE A 335 -18.69 -21.63 12.33
C ILE A 335 -18.04 -20.46 11.56
N VAL A 336 -17.42 -20.72 10.42
CA VAL A 336 -16.77 -19.68 9.61
C VAL A 336 -17.80 -18.71 9.00
N ILE A 337 -18.92 -19.22 8.50
CA ILE A 337 -20.01 -18.40 7.94
C ILE A 337 -20.69 -17.56 9.05
N GLY A 338 -20.83 -18.11 10.25
CA GLY A 338 -21.39 -17.41 11.41
C GLY A 338 -20.56 -16.20 11.85
N CYS A 339 -19.23 -16.31 11.85
CA CYS A 339 -18.34 -15.20 12.21
C CYS A 339 -18.41 -14.04 11.20
N ILE A 340 -18.51 -14.32 9.91
CA ILE A 340 -18.64 -13.28 8.87
C ILE A 340 -19.97 -12.54 8.99
N ALA A 341 -21.07 -13.26 9.23
CA ALA A 341 -22.39 -12.65 9.39
C ALA A 341 -22.47 -11.75 10.65
N ALA A 342 -21.85 -12.15 11.76
CA ALA A 342 -21.83 -11.36 12.99
C ALA A 342 -21.07 -10.03 12.83
N VAL A 343 -19.93 -10.05 12.11
CA VAL A 343 -19.16 -8.82 11.83
C VAL A 343 -19.95 -7.86 10.95
N VAL A 344 -20.65 -8.36 9.93
CA VAL A 344 -21.49 -7.52 9.05
C VAL A 344 -22.67 -6.91 9.83
N ILE A 345 -23.30 -7.64 10.74
CA ILE A 345 -24.41 -7.12 11.56
C ILE A 345 -23.92 -6.03 12.53
N ILE A 346 -22.74 -6.21 13.13
CA ILE A 346 -22.16 -5.19 14.04
C ILE A 346 -21.81 -3.91 13.29
N ILE A 347 -21.30 -4.02 12.06
CA ILE A 347 -20.98 -2.86 11.20
C ILE A 347 -22.24 -2.09 10.74
N VAL A 348 -23.41 -2.74 10.68
CA VAL A 348 -24.66 -2.10 10.25
C VAL A 348 -25.43 -1.45 11.40
N ILE A 349 -25.17 -1.86 12.65
CA ILE A 349 -25.90 -1.38 13.84
C ILE A 349 -25.18 -0.24 14.57
N VAL A 350 -23.86 -0.10 14.38
CA VAL A 350 -23.06 1.04 14.87
C VAL A 350 -22.95 2.09 13.78
#